data_AF-A0A377Z818-F1
#
_entry.id   AF-A0A377Z818-F1
#
_cell.length_a   1.000
_cell.length_b   1.000
_cell.length_c   1.000
_cell.angle_alpha   90.00
_cell.angle_beta   90.00
_cell.angle_gamma   90.00
#
_symmetry.space_group_name_H-M   'P 1'
#
loop_
_entity.id
_entity.type
_entity.pdbx_description
1 polymer ?
#
loop_
_entity_poly.entity_id
_entity_poly.type
_entity_poly.pdbx_seq_one_letter_code
_entity_poly.pdbx_strand_id
1 'polypeptide(L)' 'MHLARVTGAVVSTQKSPSLNGKKLLLVRRVSADDDRPILPTSGDEVAVDSVGAGVGELVLLCSGSSGTPRFQRPE' A
#
# COMPACT_ATOMS: atom_id res chain seq x y z
N MET A 1 -9.57 2.00 7.04
CA MET A 1 -9.34 0.76 6.26
C MET A 1 -10.15 0.87 4.98
N HIS A 2 -9.54 0.63 3.82
CA HIS A 2 -10.21 0.69 2.52
C HIS A 2 -9.83 -0.52 1.66
N LEU A 3 -10.72 -0.96 0.76
CA LEU A 3 -10.35 -1.94 -0.26
C LEU A 3 -9.49 -1.25 -1.32
N ALA A 4 -8.40 -1.91 -1.70
CA ALA A 4 -7.51 -1.45 -2.74
C ALA A 4 -6.98 -2.62 -3.54
N ARG A 5 -6.62 -2.38 -4.80
CA ARG A 5 -6.00 -3.37 -5.66
C ARG A 5 -4.54 -3.01 -5.88
N VAL A 6 -3.66 -4.01 -5.81
CA VAL A 6 -2.24 -3.81 -6.11
C VAL A 6 -2.06 -3.65 -7.61
N THR A 7 -1.60 -2.48 -8.04
CA THR A 7 -1.37 -2.17 -9.45
C THR A 7 0.09 -2.32 -9.86
N GLY A 8 1.03 -2.35 -8.90
CA GLY A 8 2.44 -2.49 -9.19
C GLY A 8 3.33 -2.50 -7.95
N ALA A 9 4.64 -2.48 -8.18
CA ALA A 9 5.65 -2.34 -7.15
C ALA A 9 6.48 -1.07 -7.38
N VAL A 10 6.90 -0.43 -6.29
CA VAL A 10 7.72 0.78 -6.32
C VAL A 10 9.11 0.46 -5.79
N VAL A 11 10.14 0.91 -6.50
CA VAL A 11 11.53 0.83 -6.05
C VAL A 11 12.02 2.22 -5.68
N SER A 12 12.59 2.36 -4.49
CA SER A 12 13.26 3.58 -4.04
C SER A 12 14.60 3.22 -3.40
N THR A 13 15.67 3.79 -3.96
CA THR A 13 17.05 3.65 -3.47
C THR A 13 17.37 4.66 -2.36
N GLN A 14 16.72 5.82 -2.37
CA GLN A 14 16.83 6.83 -1.31
C GLN A 14 15.49 6.99 -0.59
N LYS A 15 15.43 6.52 0.65
CA LYS A 15 14.23 6.50 1.51
C LYS A 15 14.63 6.58 2.98
N SER A 16 13.65 6.88 3.84
CA SER A 16 13.86 6.85 5.29
C SER A 16 14.43 5.49 5.72
N PRO A 17 15.39 5.44 6.67
CA PRO A 17 15.96 4.19 7.16
C PRO A 17 14.92 3.16 7.63
N SER A 18 13.79 3.62 8.17
CA SER A 18 12.68 2.75 8.60
C SER A 18 12.00 1.96 7.47
N LEU A 19 12.21 2.35 6.20
CA LEU A 19 11.68 1.70 5.00
C LEU A 19 12.71 0.78 4.32
N ASN A 20 13.89 0.62 4.90
CA ASN A 20 14.89 -0.32 4.39
C ASN A 20 14.41 -1.77 4.55
N GLY A 21 14.63 -2.58 3.52
CA GLY A 21 14.14 -3.97 3.45
C GLY A 21 12.61 -4.10 3.33
N LYS A 22 11.86 -3.01 3.23
CA LYS A 22 10.41 -3.03 3.05
C LYS A 22 10.04 -2.99 1.57
N LYS A 23 9.07 -3.81 1.19
CA LYS A 23 8.50 -3.84 -0.15
C LYS A 23 7.41 -2.77 -0.24
N LEU A 24 7.52 -1.90 -1.25
CA LEU A 24 6.57 -0.83 -1.50
C LEU A 24 5.70 -1.24 -2.68
N LEU A 25 4.39 -1.15 -2.50
CA LEU A 25 3.39 -1.50 -3.50
C LEU A 25 2.63 -0.25 -3.93
N LEU A 26 2.37 -0.16 -5.23
CA LEU A 26 1.44 0.80 -5.80
C LEU A 26 0.04 0.19 -5.69
N VAL A 27 -0.89 0.93 -5.08
CA VAL A 27 -2.26 0.46 -4.83
C VAL A 27 -3.28 1.49 -5.29
N ARG A 28 -4.41 1.02 -5.80
CA ARG A 28 -5.55 1.85 -6.21
C ARG A 28 -6.77 1.48 -5.39
N ARG A 29 -7.44 2.47 -4.79
CA ARG A 29 -8.67 2.23 -4.03
C ARG A 29 -9.80 1.76 -4.95
N VAL A 30 -10.53 0.75 -4.52
CA VAL A 30 -11.65 0.17 -5.27
C VAL A 30 -12.92 0.10 -4.41
N SER A 31 -14.07 0.20 -5.05
CA SER A 31 -15.37 0.00 -4.40
C SER A 31 -15.60 -1.49 -4.10
N ALA A 32 -16.32 -1.78 -3.02
CA ALA A 32 -16.66 -3.15 -2.63
C ALA A 32 -17.59 -3.85 -3.63
N ASP A 33 -18.42 -3.08 -4.35
CA ASP A 33 -19.50 -3.64 -5.16
C ASP A 33 -19.05 -4.18 -6.51
N ASP A 34 -17.93 -3.70 -7.08
CA ASP A 34 -17.67 -3.91 -8.50
C ASP A 34 -16.17 -3.88 -8.92
N ASP A 35 -15.25 -3.89 -7.94
CA ASP A 35 -13.78 -3.71 -8.15
C ASP A 35 -13.42 -2.47 -8.99
N ARG A 36 -14.37 -1.53 -9.13
CA ARG A 36 -14.19 -0.28 -9.87
C ARG A 36 -13.44 0.72 -9.01
N PRO A 37 -12.57 1.56 -9.61
CA PRO A 37 -11.95 2.67 -8.89
C PRO A 37 -13.02 3.56 -8.27
N ILE A 38 -12.85 3.94 -7.00
CA ILE A 38 -13.83 4.77 -6.26
C ILE A 38 -13.99 6.15 -6.93
N LEU A 39 -12.90 6.68 -7.50
CA LEU A 39 -12.95 7.80 -8.45
C LEU A 39 -12.03 7.54 -9.65
N PRO A 40 -12.40 7.95 -10.88
CA PRO A 40 -11.52 7.86 -12.05
C PRO A 40 -10.22 8.69 -11.88
N THR A 41 -10.24 9.68 -10.98
CA THR A 41 -9.08 10.52 -10.62
C THR A 41 -8.47 10.17 -9.26
N SER A 42 -8.94 9.11 -8.59
CA SER A 42 -8.28 8.67 -7.34
C SER A 42 -6.88 8.18 -7.70
N GLY A 43 -5.89 9.02 -7.41
CA GLY A 43 -4.49 8.75 -7.68
C GLY A 43 -4.04 7.48 -6.96
N ASP A 44 -3.07 6.81 -7.56
CA ASP A 44 -2.46 5.64 -6.94
C ASP A 44 -1.72 6.06 -5.66
N GLU A 45 -1.82 5.22 -4.63
CA GLU A 45 -1.14 5.40 -3.35
C GLU A 45 0.00 4.39 -3.22
N VAL A 46 1.03 4.73 -2.43
CA VAL A 46 2.12 3.80 -2.11
C VAL A 46 1.91 3.26 -0.70
N ALA A 47 1.87 1.93 -0.58
CA ALA A 47 1.71 1.22 0.68
C ALA A 47 2.92 0.32 0.96
N VAL A 48 3.19 0.06 2.24
CA VAL A 48 4.17 -0.96 2.65
C VAL A 48 3.47 -2.32 2.69
N ASP A 49 4.03 -3.29 1.97
CA ASP A 49 3.57 -4.68 2.02
C ASP A 49 3.99 -5.32 3.35
N SER A 50 3.00 -5.77 4.12
CA SER A 50 3.22 -6.48 5.39
C SER A 50 2.82 -7.96 5.33
N VAL A 51 2.20 -8.41 4.24
CA VAL A 51 1.58 -9.74 4.13
C VAL A 51 2.08 -10.55 2.93
N GLY A 52 2.86 -9.95 2.04
CA GLY A 52 3.40 -10.59 0.84
C GLY A 52 2.51 -10.46 -0.38
N ALA A 53 1.73 -9.38 -0.50
CA ALA A 53 0.78 -9.19 -1.60
C ALA A 53 1.44 -9.02 -2.98
N GLY A 54 0.82 -9.58 -4.00
CA GLY A 54 1.21 -9.54 -5.41
C GLY A 54 0.38 -8.54 -6.24
N VAL A 55 0.86 -8.23 -7.44
CA VAL A 55 0.14 -7.38 -8.40
C VAL A 55 -1.16 -8.07 -8.84
N GLY A 56 -2.26 -7.32 -8.86
CA GLY A 56 -3.59 -7.81 -9.20
C GLY A 56 -4.39 -8.34 -8.00
N GLU A 57 -3.80 -8.43 -6.81
CA GLU A 57 -4.51 -8.87 -5.61
C GLU A 57 -5.33 -7.74 -4.98
N LEU A 58 -6.49 -8.12 -4.44
CA LEU A 58 -7.34 -7.24 -3.64
C LEU A 58 -6.86 -7.28 -2.19
N VAL A 59 -6.54 -6.11 -1.64
CA VAL A 59 -5.94 -5.93 -0.33
C VAL A 59 -6.73 -4.94 0.52
N LEU A 60 -6.59 -5.06 1.84
CA LEU A 60 -7.13 -4.10 2.78
C LEU A 60 -6.05 -3.07 3.14
N LEU A 61 -6.24 -1.83 2.69
CA LEU A 61 -5.34 -0.72 2.93
C LEU A 61 -5.61 -0.08 4.30
N CYS A 62 -4.59 -0.09 5.15
CA CYS A 62 -4.56 0.65 6.41
C CYS A 62 -3.97 2.05 6.21
N SER A 63 -4.53 3.06 6.86
CA SER A 63 -4.01 4.44 6.81
C SER A 63 -4.04 5.07 8.20
N GLY A 64 -3.22 6.11 8.41
CA GLY A 64 -3.10 6.79 9.71
C GLY A 64 -2.43 5.89 10.78
N SER A 65 -2.67 6.19 12.05
CA SER A 65 -2.09 5.44 13.18
C SER A 65 -2.49 3.96 13.22
N SER A 66 -3.63 3.61 12.62
CA SER A 66 -4.07 2.22 12.47
C SER A 66 -3.27 1.44 11.41
N GLY A 67 -2.61 2.16 10.50
CA GLY A 67 -1.80 1.62 9.43
C GLY A 67 -0.31 1.82 9.61
N THR A 68 0.15 2.32 10.76
CA THR A 68 1.56 2.20 11.12
C THR A 68 1.79 0.77 11.59
N PRO A 69 2.51 -0.09 10.84
CA PRO A 69 3.27 -1.14 11.49
C PRO A 69 4.02 -0.46 12.63
N ARG A 70 4.04 -1.08 13.82
CA ARG A 70 4.97 -0.64 14.87
C ARG A 70 6.39 -0.93 14.37
N PHE A 71 6.88 -0.04 13.51
CA PHE A 71 8.24 -0.07 13.01
C PHE A 71 9.12 0.22 14.21
N GLN A 72 9.86 -0.80 14.64
CA GLN A 72 10.94 -0.59 15.60
C GLN A 72 11.85 0.47 14.99
N ARG A 73 12.05 1.59 15.71
CA ARG A 73 13.07 2.57 15.33
C ARG A 73 14.39 1.80 15.25
N PRO A 74 15.17 1.93 14.17
CA PRO A 74 16.56 1.53 14.24
C PRO A 74 17.21 2.36 15.36
N GLU A 75 17.84 1.68 16.32
CA GLU A 75 18.77 2.27 17.29
C GLU A 75 19.91 2.99 16.55
#